data_AF-A0A352KU00-F1
#
_entry.id   AF-A0A352KU00-F1
#
_cell.length_a   1.000
_cell.length_b   1.000
_cell.length_c   1.000
_cell.angle_alpha   90.00
_cell.angle_beta   90.00
_cell.angle_gamma   90.00
#
_symmetry.space_group_name_H-M   'P 1'
#
loop_
_entity.id
_entity.type
_entity.pdbx_description
1 polymer ?
#
loop_
_entity_poly.entity_id
_entity_poly.type
_entity_poly.pdbx_seq_one_letter_code
_entity_poly.pdbx_strand_id
1 'polypeptide(L)' 'MLKIKVKAPAKRGLANKALMKLLARHFNIDAALIKIKQGRNRRNKILEIPDNHGAEFAG' A
#
# COMPACT_ATOMS: atom_id res chain seq x y z
N MET A 1 2.09 16.50 -1.21
CA MET A 1 2.78 15.25 -0.83
C MET A 1 1.96 14.53 0.23
N LEU A 2 1.53 13.30 -0.03
CA LEU A 2 0.74 12.50 0.92
C LEU A 2 1.63 11.99 2.06
N LYS A 3 1.20 12.17 3.32
CA LYS A 3 1.91 11.70 4.51
C LYS A 3 1.09 10.60 5.20
N ILE A 4 1.62 9.38 5.20
CA ILE A 4 0.98 8.21 5.84
C ILE A 4 1.84 7.81 7.05
N LYS A 5 1.23 7.74 8.24
CA LYS A 5 1.90 7.29 9.45
C LYS A 5 1.57 5.81 9.69
N VAL A 6 2.58 4.95 9.64
CA VAL A 6 2.45 3.52 9.99
C VAL A 6 3.18 3.23 11.28
N LYS A 7 2.54 2.53 12.22
CA LYS A 7 3.17 2.08 13.46
C LYS A 7 3.90 0.76 13.18
N ALA A 8 5.12 0.85 12.67
CA ALA A 8 5.96 -0.30 12.35
C ALA A 8 7.41 -0.06 12.80
N PRO A 9 8.14 -1.09 13.26
CA PRO A 9 9.56 -0.96 13.57
C PRO A 9 10.35 -0.57 12.32
N ALA A 10 11.42 0.19 12.47
CA ALA A 10 12.38 0.50 11.40
C ALA A 10 13.25 -0.72 11.00
N LYS A 11 12.71 -1.94 11.09
CA LYS A 11 13.36 -3.17 10.63
C LYS A 11 13.06 -3.37 9.15
N ARG A 12 14.05 -3.89 8.42
CA ARG A 12 14.05 -4.02 6.95
C ARG A 12 12.74 -4.64 6.46
N GLY A 13 11.97 -3.86 5.69
CA GLY A 13 10.72 -4.31 5.05
C GLY A 13 9.43 -4.25 5.89
N LEU A 14 9.49 -4.07 7.22
CA LEU A 14 8.27 -4.04 8.05
C LEU A 14 7.39 -2.82 7.78
N ALA A 15 8.01 -1.66 7.55
CA ALA A 15 7.28 -0.45 7.15
C ALA A 15 6.58 -0.63 5.79
N ASN A 16 7.20 -1.35 4.85
CA ASN A 16 6.60 -1.64 3.55
C ASN A 16 5.39 -2.56 3.70
N LYS A 17 5.52 -3.63 4.50
CA LYS A 17 4.44 -4.57 4.76
C LYS A 17 3.26 -3.91 5.49
N ALA A 18 3.53 -3.06 6.48
CA ALA A 18 2.51 -2.31 7.19
C ALA A 18 1.77 -1.32 6.28
N LEU A 19 2.51 -0.63 5.41
CA LEU A 19 1.93 0.28 4.42
C LEU A 19 1.03 -0.45 3.42
N MET A 20 1.51 -1.56 2.82
CA MET A 20 0.70 -2.36 1.90
C MET A 20 -0.58 -2.87 2.57
N LYS A 21 -0.48 -3.39 3.80
CA LYS A 21 -1.65 -3.88 4.55
C LYS A 21 -2.66 -2.76 4.86
N LEU A 22 -2.18 -1.56 5.18
CA LEU A 22 -3.04 -0.41 5.42
C LEU A 22 -3.80 -0.02 4.13
N LEU A 23 -3.09 0.08 3.01
CA LEU A 23 -3.67 0.46 1.73
C LEU A 23 -4.64 -0.61 1.21
N ALA A 24 -4.28 -1.89 1.32
CA ALA A 24 -5.14 -3.01 0.94
C ALA A 24 -6.51 -2.96 1.65
N ARG A 25 -6.50 -2.71 2.97
CA ARG A 25 -7.73 -2.54 3.75
C ARG A 25 -8.52 -1.29 3.36
N HIS A 26 -7.84 -0.20 3.01
CA HIS A 26 -8.50 1.05 2.65
C HIS A 26 -9.21 0.96 1.30
N PHE A 27 -8.58 0.32 0.32
CA PHE A 27 -9.12 0.15 -1.04
C PHE A 27 -9.91 -1.15 -1.23
N ASN A 28 -10.01 -1.98 -0.17
CA ASN A 28 -10.64 -3.30 -0.22
C ASN A 28 -10.11 -4.19 -1.37
N ILE A 29 -8.78 -4.24 -1.52
CA ILE A 29 -8.09 -5.05 -2.53
C ILE A 29 -7.07 -5.97 -1.85
N ASP A 30 -6.63 -7.01 -2.57
CA ASP A 30 -5.53 -7.85 -2.10
C ASP A 30 -4.22 -7.05 -2.04
N ALA A 31 -3.48 -7.18 -0.93
CA ALA A 31 -2.17 -6.57 -0.76
C ALA A 31 -1.15 -7.01 -1.81
N ALA A 32 -1.32 -8.20 -2.42
CA ALA A 32 -0.50 -8.69 -3.51
C ALA A 32 -0.63 -7.86 -4.80
N LEU A 33 -1.76 -7.16 -4.98
CA LEU A 33 -1.99 -6.29 -6.12
C LEU A 33 -1.30 -4.93 -5.98
N ILE A 34 -0.94 -4.54 -4.75
CA ILE A 34 -0.25 -3.28 -4.47
C ILE A 34 1.25 -3.45 -4.70
N LYS A 35 1.82 -2.68 -5.62
CA LYS A 35 3.24 -2.79 -6.00
C LYS A 35 4.01 -1.52 -5.64
N ILE A 36 5.13 -1.67 -4.93
CA ILE A 36 6.08 -0.56 -4.74
C ILE A 36 6.96 -0.46 -6.00
N LYS A 37 6.72 0.57 -6.83
CA LYS A 37 7.54 0.87 -8.01
C LYS A 37 8.89 1.46 -7.62
N GLN A 38 8.93 2.31 -6.59
CA GLN A 38 10.16 2.97 -6.15
C GLN A 38 10.15 3.27 -4.64
N GLY A 39 11.34 3.36 -4.03
CA GLY A 39 11.50 3.81 -2.66
C GLY A 39 11.36 2.71 -1.60
N ARG A 40 11.57 1.42 -1.94
CA ARG A 40 11.53 0.30 -0.98
C ARG A 40 12.39 0.55 0.27
N ASN A 41 13.52 1.24 0.12
CA ASN A 41 14.46 1.59 1.20
C ASN A 41 14.44 3.09 1.56
N ARG A 42 13.49 3.88 1.05
CA ARG A 42 13.37 5.33 1.32
C ARG A 42 12.02 5.68 1.98
N ARG A 43 11.94 6.86 2.59
CA ARG A 43 10.70 7.40 3.17
C ARG A 43 9.67 7.77 2.10
N ASN A 44 10.14 8.37 1.01
CA ASN A 44 9.31 8.69 -0.15
C ASN A 44 9.18 7.44 -1.02
N LYS A 45 7.95 7.07 -1.36
CA LYS A 45 7.61 5.84 -2.08
C LYS A 45 6.65 6.17 -3.21
N ILE A 46 6.82 5.47 -4.33
CA ILE A 46 5.87 5.44 -5.43
C ILE A 46 5.25 4.06 -5.44
N LEU A 47 3.93 4.01 -5.30
CA LEU A 47 3.14 2.77 -5.28
C LEU A 47 2.16 2.76 -6.45
N GLU A 48 1.98 1.59 -7.04
CA GLU A 48 0.92 1.29 -7.99
C GLU A 48 -0.19 0.55 -7.23
N ILE A 49 -1.41 1.04 -7.38
CA ILE A 49 -2.63 0.51 -6.75
C ILE A 49 -3.61 0.32 -7.91
N PRO A 50 -4.15 -0.89 -8.13
CA PRO A 50 -5.19 -1.09 -9.13
C PRO A 50 -6.44 -0.31 -8.74
N ASP A 51 -7.16 0.19 -9.74
CA ASP A 51 -8.46 0.79 -9.51
C ASP A 51 -9.48 -0.33 -9.21
N ASN A 52 -10.23 -0.17 -8.12
CA ASN A 52 -11.26 -1.14 -7.71
C ASN A 52 -12.66 -0.52 -7.73
N HIS A 53 -12.85 0.64 -8.37
CA HIS A 53 -14.15 1.28 -8.57
C HIS A 53 -15.18 0.45 -9.39
N GLY A 54 -14.88 -0.80 -9.75
CA GLY A 54 -15.79 -1.71 -10.46
C GLY A 54 -16.45 -2.81 -9.61
N ALA A 55 -16.05 -2.98 -8.33
CA ALA A 55 -16.59 -4.08 -7.51
C ALA A 55 -18.06 -3.87 -7.08
N GLU A 56 -18.58 -2.65 -7.18
CA GLU A 56 -19.97 -2.32 -6.85
C GLU A 56 -20.98 -2.73 -7.94
N PHE A 57 -20.51 -3.12 -9.14
CA PHE A 57 -21.36 -3.51 -10.28
C PHE A 57 -21.28 -5.00 -10.65
N ALA A 58 -20.58 -5.81 -9.85
CA ALA A 58 -20.36 -7.23 -10.12
C ALA A 58 -21.26 -8.18 -9.31
N GLY A 59 -22.34 -7.68 -8.71
CA GLY A 59 -23.33 -8.44 -7.94
C GLY A 59 -24.74 -8.28 -8.49
#